data_AF-A0A935IDK1-F1
#
_entry.id   AF-A0A935IDK1-F1
#
_cell.length_a   1.000
_cell.length_b   1.000
_cell.length_c   1.000
_cell.angle_alpha   90.00
_cell.angle_beta   90.00
_cell.angle_gamma   90.00
#
_symmetry.space_group_name_H-M   'P 1'
#
loop_
_entity.id
_entity.type
_entity.pdbx_description
1 polymer ?
#
loop_
_entity_poly.entity_id
_entity_poly.type
_entity_poly.pdbx_seq_one_letter_code
_entity_poly.pdbx_strand_id
1 'polypeptide(L)' 'MIADRCVVADHPRHTAERLVIDPRHYDGPATPTVAPPTPLGRLGRRLQELAMMPVERRPLDLHAALAEAAR' A
#
# COMPACT_ATOMS: atom_id res chain seq x y z
N MET A 1 10.67 7.32 9.92
CA MET A 1 11.37 7.51 8.63
C MET A 1 12.08 8.86 8.66
N ILE A 2 13.32 8.93 8.16
CA ILE A 2 14.09 10.18 8.06
C ILE A 2 14.43 10.42 6.59
N ALA A 3 14.21 11.64 6.11
CA ALA A 3 14.67 12.14 4.82
C ALA A 3 15.16 13.58 4.99
N ASP A 4 16.23 13.97 4.29
CA ASP A 4 16.81 15.31 4.37
C ASP A 4 17.11 15.81 5.80
N ARG A 5 17.51 14.88 6.69
CA ARG A 5 17.77 15.13 8.12
C ARG A 5 16.53 15.55 8.93
N CYS A 6 15.34 15.32 8.39
CA CYS A 6 14.06 15.57 9.03
C CYS A 6 13.30 14.26 9.25
N VAL A 7 12.52 14.18 10.33
CA VAL A 7 11.59 13.07 10.54
C VAL A 7 10.37 13.30 9.66
N VAL A 8 10.13 12.39 8.71
CA VAL A 8 9.02 12.51 7.73
C VAL A 8 7.87 11.54 8.01
N ALA A 9 8.09 10.53 8.85
CA ALA A 9 7.04 9.66 9.35
C ALA A 9 7.45 9.07 10.71
N ASP A 10 6.49 8.88 11.61
CA ASP A 10 6.68 8.18 12.87
C ASP A 10 5.68 7.03 12.99
N HIS A 11 6.13 5.90 13.53
CA HIS A 11 5.32 4.69 13.67
C HIS A 11 5.45 4.13 15.09
N PRO A 12 4.33 3.72 15.71
CA PRO A 12 4.35 3.08 17.03
C PRO A 12 5.30 1.88 17.05
N ARG A 13 6.06 1.76 18.14
CA ARG A 13 6.91 0.60 18.42
C ARG A 13 6.25 -0.31 19.44
N HIS A 14 6.71 -1.56 19.48
CA HIS A 14 6.23 -2.57 20.43
C HIS A 14 4.74 -2.89 20.32
N THR A 15 4.17 -2.76 19.11
CA THR A 15 2.79 -3.18 18.84
C THR A 15 2.72 -4.66 18.43
N ALA A 16 1.50 -5.18 18.33
CA ALA A 16 1.27 -6.55 17.86
C ALA A 16 1.58 -6.69 16.36
N GLU A 17 1.36 -5.62 15.59
CA GLU A 17 1.65 -5.53 14.17
C GLU A 17 3.16 -5.60 13.93
N ARG A 18 3.58 -6.55 13.08
CA ARG A 18 4.99 -6.76 12.73
C ARG A 18 5.41 -6.09 11.44
N LEU A 19 4.45 -5.72 10.60
CA LEU A 19 4.67 -5.11 9.29
C LEU A 19 4.03 -3.73 9.26
N VAL A 20 4.81 -2.75 8.82
CA VAL A 20 4.31 -1.41 8.50
C VAL A 20 4.15 -1.33 7.00
N ILE A 21 2.89 -1.25 6.55
CA ILE A 21 2.53 -1.01 5.15
C ILE A 21 1.72 0.28 5.12
N ASP A 22 2.35 1.37 4.68
CA ASP A 22 1.70 2.68 4.56
C ASP A 22 1.87 3.19 3.12
N PRO A 23 0.80 3.15 2.30
CA PRO A 23 0.83 3.62 0.92
C PRO A 23 1.32 5.06 0.77
N ARG A 24 1.12 5.91 1.80
CA ARG A 24 1.51 7.33 1.76
C ARG A 24 3.02 7.54 1.65
N HIS A 25 3.83 6.55 2.00
CA HIS A 25 5.29 6.62 1.83
C HIS A 25 5.73 6.56 0.36
N TYR A 26 4.84 6.13 -0.53
CA TYR A 26 5.11 6.02 -1.96
C TYR A 26 4.48 7.19 -2.75
N ASP A 27 3.74 8.06 -2.07
CA ASP A 27 3.16 9.25 -2.66
C ASP A 27 4.15 10.42 -2.62
N GLY A 28 3.97 11.39 -3.52
CA GLY A 28 4.74 12.63 -3.53
C GLY A 28 5.50 12.88 -4.83
N PRO A 29 6.14 14.06 -4.93
CA PRO A 29 6.92 14.43 -6.11
C PRO A 29 8.21 13.61 -6.22
N ALA A 30 8.74 13.53 -7.44
CA ALA A 30 10.07 12.98 -7.69
C ALA A 30 11.15 13.72 -6.89
N THR A 31 12.20 13.02 -6.52
CA THR A 31 13.44 13.63 -6.03
C THR A 31 14.52 13.57 -7.13
N PRO A 32 15.63 14.32 -7.02
CA PRO A 32 16.71 14.26 -8.00
C PRO A 32 17.28 12.85 -8.24
N THR A 33 17.13 11.95 -7.27
CA THR A 33 17.68 10.58 -7.32
C THR A 33 16.62 9.49 -7.39
N VAL A 34 15.34 9.81 -7.23
CA VAL A 34 14.24 8.82 -7.18
C VAL A 34 13.03 9.32 -7.96
N ALA A 35 12.68 8.58 -9.01
CA ALA A 35 11.44 8.78 -9.76
C ALA A 35 10.21 8.32 -8.95
N PRO A 36 9.03 8.92 -9.17
CA PRO A 36 7.82 8.46 -8.49
C PRO A 36 7.49 7.03 -8.97
N PRO A 37 6.85 6.22 -8.13
CA PRO A 37 6.38 4.91 -8.53
C PRO A 37 5.32 5.05 -9.62
N THR A 38 5.24 4.04 -10.50
CA THR A 38 4.20 3.98 -11.52
C THR A 38 2.82 4.05 -10.85
N PRO A 39 1.94 4.98 -11.27
CA PRO A 39 0.62 5.11 -10.69
C PRO A 39 -0.17 3.81 -10.80
N LEU A 40 -0.97 3.51 -9.78
CA LEU A 40 -1.84 2.34 -9.83
C LEU A 40 -2.89 2.48 -10.92
N GLY A 41 -2.97 1.45 -11.77
CA GLY A 41 -4.07 1.25 -12.70
C GLY A 41 -5.38 0.89 -11.98
N ARG A 42 -6.45 0.75 -12.76
CA ARG A 42 -7.82 0.50 -12.24
C ARG A 42 -7.89 -0.71 -11.29
N LEU A 43 -7.25 -1.82 -11.66
CA LEU A 43 -7.21 -3.03 -10.84
C LEU A 43 -6.46 -2.81 -9.53
N GLY A 44 -5.29 -2.15 -9.59
CA GLY A 44 -4.49 -1.85 -8.40
C GLY A 44 -5.22 -0.97 -7.39
N ARG A 45 -5.96 0.04 -7.86
CA ARG A 45 -6.80 0.87 -6.98
C ARG A 45 -7.93 0.06 -6.33
N ARG A 46 -8.59 -0.81 -7.10
CA ARG A 46 -9.65 -1.67 -6.55
C ARG A 46 -9.11 -2.61 -5.48
N LEU A 47 -7.93 -3.19 -5.69
CA LEU A 47 -7.23 -4.02 -4.71
C LEU A 47 -6.91 -3.27 -3.42
N GLN A 48 -6.47 -2.01 -3.50
CA GLN A 48 -6.25 -1.19 -2.31
C GLN A 48 -7.55 -0.96 -1.52
N GLU A 49 -8.65 -0.63 -2.20
CA GLU A 49 -9.97 -0.46 -1.55
C GLU A 49 -10.38 -1.72 -0.77
N LEU A 50 -10.17 -2.89 -1.37
CA LEU A 50 -10.47 -4.18 -0.74
C LEU A 50 -9.54 -4.51 0.42
N ALA A 51 -8.26 -4.17 0.31
CA ALA A 51 -7.29 -4.35 1.39
C ALA A 51 -7.67 -3.53 2.64
N MET A 52 -8.34 -2.40 2.45
CA MET A 52 -8.86 -1.58 3.56
C MET A 52 -10.16 -2.13 4.18
N MET A 53 -10.84 -3.06 3.52
CA MET A 53 -12.02 -3.72 4.08
C MET A 53 -11.59 -4.75 5.14
N PRO A 54 -12.34 -4.91 6.24
CA PRO A 54 -12.13 -6.02 7.16
C PRO A 54 -12.30 -7.36 6.45
N VAL A 55 -11.48 -8.34 6.81
CA VAL A 55 -11.37 -9.62 6.10
C VAL A 55 -12.72 -10.30 6.00
N GLU A 56 -13.51 -10.28 7.08
CA GLU A 56 -14.84 -10.87 7.15
C GLU A 56 -15.87 -10.23 6.20
N ARG A 57 -15.59 -9.04 5.69
CA ARG A 57 -16.44 -8.31 4.73
C ARG A 57 -15.91 -8.36 3.29
N ARG A 58 -14.77 -9.01 3.04
CA ARG A 58 -14.19 -9.08 1.70
C ARG A 58 -14.94 -10.10 0.84
N PRO A 59 -15.39 -9.74 -0.38
CA PRO A 59 -16.06 -10.68 -1.27
C PRO A 59 -15.13 -11.82 -1.71
N LEU A 60 -15.58 -13.07 -1.54
CA LEU A 60 -14.82 -14.29 -1.89
C LEU A 60 -14.66 -14.49 -3.41
N ASP A 61 -15.69 -14.15 -4.16
CA ASP A 61 -15.72 -14.14 -5.63
C ASP A 61 -14.59 -13.29 -6.22
N LEU A 62 -14.20 -12.23 -5.53
CA LEU A 62 -13.12 -11.37 -5.97
C LEU A 62 -11.73 -11.99 -5.77
N HIS A 63 -11.52 -12.78 -4.70
CA HIS A 63 -10.29 -13.57 -4.57
C HIS A 63 -10.18 -14.62 -5.67
N ALA A 64 -11.30 -15.25 -6.05
CA ALA A 64 -11.34 -16.20 -7.16
C ALA A 64 -11.01 -15.49 -8.50
N ALA A 65 -11.59 -14.33 -8.77
CA ALA A 65 -11.32 -13.55 -9.98
C ALA A 65 -9.84 -13.13 -10.10
N LEU A 66 -9.18 -12.79 -8.99
CA LEU A 66 -7.75 -12.48 -8.98
C LEU A 66 -6.88 -13.70 -9.26
N ALA A 67 -7.23 -14.86 -8.71
CA ALA A 67 -6.50 -16.10 -8.96
C ALA A 67 -6.57 -16.50 -10.44
N GLU A 68 -7.72 -16.30 -11.10
CA GLU A 68 -7.86 -16.58 -12.53
C GLU A 68 -7.12 -15.58 -13.43
N ALA A 69 -7.06 -14.30 -13.07
CA ALA A 69 -6.34 -13.29 -13.86
C ALA A 69 -4.81 -13.46 -13.84
N ALA A 70 -4.27 -14.23 -12.89
CA ALA A 70 -2.83 -14.49 -12.74
C ALA A 70 -2.38 -15.81 -13.41
N ARG A 71 -3.31 -16.56 -14.03
CA ARG A 71 -3.09 -17.85 -14.67
C ARG A 71 -2.87 -17.69 -16.17
#